data_AF-A0A327KLN2-F1
#
_entry.id   AF-A0A327KLN2-F1
#
_cell.length_a   1.000
_cell.length_b   1.000
_cell.length_c   1.000
_cell.angle_alpha   90.00
_cell.angle_beta   90.00
_cell.angle_gamma   90.00
#
_symmetry.space_group_name_H-M   'P 1'
#
loop_
_entity.id
_entity.type
_entity.pdbx_description
1 polymer ?
#
loop_
_entity_poly.entity_id
_entity_poly.type
_entity_poly.pdbx_seq_one_letter_code
_entity_poly.pdbx_strand_id
1 'polypeptide(L)' 'MTPYAGYAIEPFERAPGLWRASVRRADAGSATQASADLATFTTSADAPTRDDAVRLAQAAIDAGLAC' A
#
# COMPACT_ATOMS: atom_id res chain seq x y z
N MET A 1 10.06 3.02 -0.28
CA MET A 1 9.42 1.70 -0.47
C MET A 1 9.79 0.83 0.72
N THR A 2 8.79 0.25 1.38
CA THR A 2 8.95 -0.67 2.52
C THR A 2 8.35 -2.02 2.13
N PRO A 3 9.14 -3.09 1.98
CA PRO A 3 8.61 -4.42 1.71
C PRO A 3 7.97 -5.03 2.96
N TYR A 4 6.81 -5.66 2.82
CA TYR A 4 6.05 -6.30 3.90
C TYR A 4 5.20 -7.47 3.39
N ALA A 5 5.38 -8.68 3.94
CA ALA A 5 4.59 -9.87 3.64
C ALA A 5 4.40 -10.19 2.13
N GLY A 6 5.41 -9.94 1.29
CA GLY A 6 5.29 -10.12 -0.18
C GLY A 6 4.61 -8.96 -0.91
N TYR A 7 4.41 -7.83 -0.24
CA TYR A 7 3.92 -6.57 -0.79
C TYR A 7 4.98 -5.46 -0.66
N ALA A 8 4.95 -4.49 -1.57
CA ALA A 8 5.71 -3.26 -1.53
C ALA A 8 4.80 -2.11 -1.11
N ILE A 9 5.14 -1.44 -0.01
CA ILE A 9 4.40 -0.30 0.52
C ILE A 9 5.15 0.99 0.14
N GLU A 10 4.47 1.90 -0.53
CA GLU A 10 4.99 3.20 -0.96
C GLU A 10 4.16 4.32 -0.32
N PRO A 11 4.62 4.89 0.81
CA PRO A 11 3.95 6.03 1.42
C PRO A 11 4.22 7.30 0.62
N PHE A 12 3.17 8.06 0.35
CA PHE A 12 3.22 9.34 -0.33
C PHE A 12 2.31 10.35 0.35
N GLU A 13 2.67 11.62 0.25
CA GLU A 13 1.88 12.72 0.77
C GLU A 13 0.87 13.16 -0.31
N ARG A 14 -0.42 13.00 -0.03
CA ARG A 14 -1.50 13.42 -0.95
C ARG A 14 -1.77 14.92 -0.84
N ALA A 15 -1.67 15.44 0.37
CA ALA A 15 -1.88 16.84 0.73
C ALA A 15 -1.06 17.12 2.01
N PRO A 16 -0.72 18.39 2.31
CA PRO A 16 0.12 18.73 3.46
C PRO A 16 -0.46 18.14 4.76
N GLY A 17 0.28 17.21 5.37
CA GLY A 17 -0.14 16.50 6.59
C GLY A 17 -1.12 15.34 6.38
N LEU A 18 -1.44 14.97 5.14
CA LEU A 18 -2.28 13.84 4.77
C LEU A 18 -1.46 12.83 3.95
N TRP A 19 -1.03 11.79 4.64
CA TRP A 19 -0.23 10.71 4.09
C TRP A 19 -1.12 9.53 3.70
N ARG A 20 -0.81 8.90 2.57
CA ARG A 20 -1.40 7.63 2.16
C ARG A 20 -0.30 6.66 1.78
N ALA A 21 -0.62 5.39 1.71
CA ALA A 21 0.31 4.37 1.25
C ALA A 21 -0.30 3.60 0.08
N SER A 22 0.45 3.54 -1.02
CA SER A 22 0.17 2.64 -2.12
C SER A 22 0.78 1.28 -1.79
N VAL A 23 -0.01 0.22 -1.85
CA VAL A 23 0.42 -1.15 -1.61
C VAL A 23 0.38 -1.90 -2.94
N ARG A 24 1.48 -2.57 -3.28
CA ARG A 24 1.63 -3.38 -4.50
C ARG A 24 2.06 -4.78 -4.13
N ARG A 25 1.59 -5.84 -4.79
CA ARG A 25 2.22 -7.17 -4.60
C ARG A 25 3.62 -7.21 -5.22
N ALA A 26 4.61 -7.66 -4.46
CA ALA A 26 5.98 -7.86 -4.94
C ALA A 26 6.08 -9.06 -5.90
N ASP A 27 5.20 -10.07 -5.74
CA ASP A 27 5.07 -11.23 -6.63
C ASP A 27 4.27 -10.97 -7.91
N ALA A 28 3.83 -9.73 -8.17
CA ALA A 28 3.24 -9.35 -9.45
C ALA A 28 4.34 -9.24 -10.54
N GLY A 29 5.13 -10.30 -10.70
CA GLY A 29 6.05 -10.46 -11.81
C GLY A 29 5.26 -10.44 -13.11
N SER A 30 5.51 -9.44 -13.94
CA SER A 30 5.05 -9.38 -15.34
C SER A 30 3.52 -9.41 -15.53
N ALA A 31 2.76 -8.84 -14.61
CA ALA A 31 1.36 -8.54 -14.89
C ALA A 31 1.32 -7.36 -15.88
N THR A 32 0.60 -7.50 -17.00
CA THR A 32 0.39 -6.42 -17.99
C THR A 32 -0.01 -5.11 -17.30
N GLN A 33 0.25 -3.95 -17.89
CA GLN A 33 0.00 -2.62 -17.27
C GLN A 33 -1.42 -2.52 -16.64
N ALA A 34 -2.42 -3.15 -17.26
CA ALA A 34 -3.79 -3.27 -16.75
C ALA A 34 -3.94 -4.14 -15.48
N SER A 35 -3.14 -5.19 -15.33
CA SER A 35 -3.11 -6.05 -14.15
C SER A 35 -2.28 -5.44 -13.00
N ALA A 36 -1.29 -4.60 -13.32
CA ALA A 36 -0.54 -3.83 -12.33
C ALA A 36 -1.42 -2.80 -11.60
N ASP A 37 -2.41 -2.21 -12.30
CA ASP A 37 -3.44 -1.35 -11.70
C ASP A 37 -4.39 -2.13 -10.78
N LEU A 38 -4.74 -3.38 -11.11
CA LEU A 38 -5.59 -4.24 -10.27
C LEU A 38 -4.85 -4.79 -9.03
N ALA A 39 -3.54 -4.93 -9.10
CA ALA A 39 -2.70 -5.42 -7.99
C ALA A 39 -2.20 -4.31 -7.06
N THR A 40 -2.53 -3.05 -7.35
CA THR A 40 -2.17 -1.89 -6.56
C THR A 40 -3.41 -1.35 -5.87
N PHE A 41 -3.40 -1.28 -4.54
CA PHE A 41 -4.45 -0.59 -3.79
C PHE A 41 -3.83 0.50 -2.92
N THR A 42 -4.50 1.64 -2.88
CA THR A 42 -4.10 2.77 -2.05
C THR A 42 -4.94 2.72 -0.78
N THR A 43 -4.31 2.91 0.38
CA THR A 43 -5.06 3.06 1.64
C THR A 43 -6.03 4.23 1.50
N SER A 44 -7.32 3.96 1.69
CA SER A 44 -8.38 4.98 1.66
C SER A 44 -8.36 5.90 2.88
N ALA A 45 -7.73 5.46 3.97
CA ALA A 45 -7.50 6.26 5.17
C ALA A 45 -6.33 7.23 4.95
N ASP A 46 -6.59 8.52 5.21
CA ASP A 46 -5.56 9.55 5.30
C ASP A 46 -4.92 9.48 6.69
N ALA A 47 -3.61 9.30 6.73
CA ALA A 47 -2.83 9.20 7.96
C ALA A 47 -2.16 10.55 8.26
N PRO A 48 -2.04 10.96 9.53
CA PRO A 48 -1.41 12.23 9.91
C PRO A 48 0.11 12.22 9.71
N THR A 49 0.74 11.04 9.60
CA THR A 49 2.17 10.91 9.40
C THR A 49 2.52 9.78 8.42
N ARG A 50 3.72 9.87 7.85
CA ARG A 50 4.29 8.84 6.97
C ARG A 50 4.31 7.46 7.61
N ASP A 51 4.69 7.36 8.88
CA ASP A 51 4.80 6.09 9.60
C ASP A 51 3.42 5.47 9.86
N ASP A 52 2.44 6.32 10.15
CA ASP A 52 1.06 5.91 10.36
C ASP A 52 0.41 5.38 9.07
N ALA A 53 0.72 5.99 7.92
CA ALA A 53 0.31 5.48 6.62
C ALA A 53 0.90 4.08 6.32
N VAL A 54 2.15 3.83 6.73
CA VAL A 54 2.78 2.52 6.59
C VAL A 54 2.11 1.49 7.51
N ARG A 55 1.82 1.84 8.78
CA ARG A 55 1.08 0.96 9.70
C ARG A 55 -0.31 0.61 9.17
N LEU A 56 -1.04 1.59 8.63
CA LEU A 56 -2.36 1.36 8.03
C LEU A 56 -2.28 0.41 6.84
N ALA A 57 -1.26 0.57 5.98
CA ALA A 57 -1.02 -0.36 4.89
C ALA A 57 -0.71 -1.78 5.37
N GLN A 58 0.12 -1.93 6.41
CA GLN A 58 0.41 -3.23 7.02
C GLN A 58 -0.86 -3.88 7.59
N ALA A 59 -1.64 -3.12 8.36
CA ALA A 59 -2.90 -3.60 8.92
C ALA A 59 -3.92 -4.00 7.85
N ALA A 60 -3.97 -3.27 6.72
CA ALA A 60 -4.82 -3.63 5.59
C ALA A 60 -4.35 -4.92 4.89
N ILE A 61 -3.03 -5.14 4.78
CA ILE A 61 -2.47 -6.40 4.27
C ILE A 61 -2.84 -7.55 5.21
N ASP A 62 -2.62 -7.41 6.52
CA ASP A 62 -2.98 -8.41 7.53
C ASP A 62 -4.48 -8.73 7.51
N ALA A 63 -5.34 -7.72 7.43
CA ALA A 63 -6.80 -7.90 7.37
C ALA A 63 -7.23 -8.61 6.07
N GLY A 64 -6.58 -8.33 4.94
CA GLY A 64 -6.86 -8.99 3.67
C GLY A 64 -6.27 -10.41 3.57
N LEU A 65 -5.24 -10.73 4.34
CA LEU A 65 -4.64 -12.08 4.41
C LEU A 65 -5.44 -13.05 5.29
N ALA A 66 -6.28 -12.52 6.19
CA ALA A 66 -7.05 -13.28 7.16
C ALA A 66 -8.40 -13.83 6.64
N CYS A 67 -8.71 -13.67 5.35
CA CYS A 67 -9.92 -14.18 4.69
C CYS A 67 -9.66 -15.47 3.90
#